data_AF-A0A1V3WP17-F1
#
_entry.id   AF-A0A1V3WP17-F1
#
_cell.length_a   1.000
_cell.length_b   1.000
_cell.length_c   1.000
_cell.angle_alpha   90.00
_cell.angle_beta   90.00
_cell.angle_gamma   90.00
#
_symmetry.space_group_name_H-M   'P 1'
#
loop_
_entity.id
_entity.type
_entity.pdbx_description
1 polymer ?
#
loop_
_entity_poly.entity_id
_entity_poly.type
_entity_poly.pdbx_seq_one_letter_code
_entity_poly.pdbx_strand_id
1 'polypeptide(L)'
;MEPPGRCYPAGTGGKGGVGGAAGLFGSGGNGGAGGDAGPTNGTGGNGGNGGNAILVGDGGNGGNGGKAATNGKAGTGGTGGLVGADGLNGLA
;
A
#
# COMPACT_ATOMS: atom_id res chain seq x y z
N MET A 1 2.32 -31.79 18.96
CA MET A 1 3.48 -31.16 19.61
C MET A 1 4.47 -30.83 18.50
N GLU A 2 4.71 -29.55 18.24
CA GLU A 2 5.62 -29.08 17.18
C GLU A 2 7.04 -28.92 17.77
N PRO A 3 8.10 -29.32 17.05
CA PRO A 3 9.45 -29.35 17.63
C PRO A 3 10.07 -27.95 17.78
N PRO A 4 10.80 -27.68 18.88
CA PRO A 4 11.53 -26.42 19.06
C PRO A 4 12.75 -26.36 18.14
N GLY A 5 12.90 -25.30 17.35
CA GLY A 5 14.14 -25.01 16.60
C GLY A 5 14.01 -24.79 15.10
N ARG A 6 12.81 -24.88 14.53
CA ARG A 6 12.57 -24.32 13.19
C ARG A 6 12.16 -22.87 13.34
N CYS A 7 13.09 -21.94 13.08
CA CYS A 7 12.70 -20.63 12.56
C CYS A 7 11.91 -20.91 11.28
N TYR A 8 10.58 -20.94 11.36
CA TYR A 8 9.77 -20.75 10.18
C TYR A 8 10.28 -19.46 9.53
N PRO A 9 10.62 -19.45 8.23
CA PRO A 9 10.97 -18.21 7.58
C PRO A 9 9.80 -17.28 7.84
N ALA A 10 10.02 -16.24 8.64
CA ALA A 10 8.99 -15.26 8.90
C ALA A 10 8.70 -14.65 7.54
N GLY A 11 7.56 -15.03 6.96
CA GLY A 11 7.27 -14.78 5.56
C GLY A 11 7.30 -13.29 5.24
N THR A 12 7.43 -12.95 3.97
CA THR A 12 7.19 -11.57 3.52
C THR A 12 5.70 -11.36 3.38
N GLY A 13 5.19 -10.27 3.96
CA GLY A 13 3.81 -9.85 3.79
C GLY A 13 3.54 -9.50 2.32
N GLY A 14 2.34 -9.81 1.84
CA GLY A 14 1.96 -9.52 0.45
C GLY A 14 1.98 -8.02 0.16
N LYS A 15 2.43 -7.60 -1.03
CA LYS A 15 2.33 -6.19 -1.43
C LYS A 15 0.87 -5.78 -1.60
N GLY A 16 0.55 -4.56 -1.22
CA GLY A 16 -0.74 -3.94 -1.51
C GLY A 16 -0.91 -3.68 -3.01
N GLY A 17 -2.15 -3.83 -3.50
CA GLY A 17 -2.49 -3.57 -4.89
C GLY A 17 -2.41 -2.08 -5.23
N VAL A 18 -2.01 -1.75 -6.46
CA VAL A 18 -2.04 -0.35 -6.95
C VAL A 18 -3.50 0.07 -7.17
N GLY A 19 -3.81 1.31 -6.79
CA GLY A 19 -5.11 1.92 -7.03
C GLY A 19 -5.37 2.19 -8.51
N GLY A 20 -6.61 1.99 -8.97
CA GLY A 20 -6.97 2.20 -10.37
C GLY A 20 -6.89 3.67 -10.78
N ALA A 21 -6.38 3.95 -11.98
CA ALA A 21 -6.47 5.30 -12.55
C ALA A 21 -7.90 5.62 -12.97
N ALA A 22 -8.29 6.89 -12.88
CA ALA A 22 -9.58 7.36 -13.36
C ALA A 22 -9.59 7.60 -14.89
N GLY A 23 -10.79 7.75 -15.45
CA GLY A 23 -10.98 8.31 -16.79
C GLY A 23 -10.87 9.85 -16.78
N LEU A 24 -11.35 10.52 -17.84
CA LEU A 24 -11.37 12.00 -17.91
C LEU A 24 -12.06 12.62 -16.69
N PHE A 25 -13.13 11.99 -16.22
CA PHE A 25 -13.82 12.32 -14.99
C PHE A 25 -13.72 11.16 -14.01
N GLY A 26 -13.59 11.48 -12.72
CA GLY A 26 -13.54 10.53 -11.62
C GLY A 26 -12.23 10.64 -10.84
N SER A 27 -12.28 10.23 -9.58
CA SER A 27 -11.11 10.15 -8.70
C SER A 27 -10.32 8.87 -8.94
N GLY A 28 -9.01 8.94 -8.76
CA GLY A 28 -8.16 7.77 -8.70
C GLY A 28 -8.53 6.87 -7.52
N GLY A 29 -8.39 5.56 -7.69
CA GLY A 29 -8.64 4.59 -6.63
C GLY A 29 -7.53 4.57 -5.60
N ASN A 30 -7.85 4.27 -4.33
CA ASN A 30 -6.83 4.13 -3.29
C ASN A 30 -5.95 2.89 -3.52
N GLY A 31 -4.69 2.99 -3.15
CA GLY A 31 -3.79 1.86 -3.07
C GLY A 31 -4.14 0.95 -1.90
N GLY A 32 -4.00 -0.36 -2.09
CA GLY A 32 -4.23 -1.36 -1.06
C GLY A 32 -3.13 -1.36 0.01
N ALA A 33 -3.47 -1.72 1.24
CA ALA A 33 -2.48 -1.91 2.29
C ALA A 33 -1.58 -3.12 1.98
N GLY A 34 -0.32 -3.05 2.41
CA GLY A 34 0.57 -4.20 2.44
C GLY A 34 0.21 -5.14 3.58
N GLY A 35 0.40 -6.44 3.36
CA GLY A 35 0.12 -7.47 4.35
C GLY A 35 1.17 -7.50 5.46
N ASP A 36 0.73 -7.87 6.65
CA ASP A 36 1.61 -8.04 7.80
C ASP A 36 2.48 -9.31 7.66
N ALA A 37 3.54 -9.38 8.47
CA ALA A 37 4.42 -10.53 8.57
C ALA A 37 4.85 -10.83 10.01
N GLY A 38 5.58 -11.93 10.20
CA GLY A 38 6.03 -12.37 11.52
C GLY A 38 6.84 -11.30 12.28
N PRO A 39 6.62 -11.13 13.59
CA PRO A 39 7.15 -10.00 14.36
C PRO A 39 8.64 -10.12 14.71
N THR A 40 9.24 -11.30 14.59
CA THR A 40 10.63 -11.55 14.98
C THR A 40 11.62 -11.42 13.82
N ASN A 41 11.28 -11.95 12.64
CA ASN A 41 12.19 -11.97 11.47
C ASN A 41 11.47 -11.60 10.14
N GLY A 42 10.20 -11.19 10.19
CA GLY A 42 9.38 -10.98 9.00
C GLY A 42 9.53 -9.58 8.41
N THR A 43 9.25 -9.47 7.11
CA THR A 43 9.19 -8.17 6.42
C THR A 43 7.75 -7.90 5.99
N GLY A 44 7.18 -6.78 6.41
CA GLY A 44 5.84 -6.37 6.02
C GLY A 44 5.78 -6.05 4.53
N GLY A 45 4.64 -6.30 3.91
CA GLY A 45 4.41 -5.94 2.51
C GLY A 45 4.35 -4.44 2.34
N ASN A 46 4.87 -3.91 1.24
CA ASN A 46 4.69 -2.50 0.92
C ASN A 46 3.22 -2.20 0.60
N GLY A 47 2.72 -1.04 1.02
CA GLY A 47 1.45 -0.50 0.54
C GLY A 47 1.51 -0.17 -0.95
N GLY A 48 0.37 -0.32 -1.63
CA GLY A 48 0.22 0.03 -3.03
C GLY A 48 0.07 1.54 -3.21
N ASN A 49 0.53 2.07 -4.34
CA ASN A 49 0.31 3.48 -4.66
C ASN A 49 -1.17 3.73 -4.98
N GLY A 50 -1.66 4.92 -4.66
CA GLY A 50 -2.96 5.40 -5.15
C GLY A 50 -2.93 5.66 -6.65
N GLY A 51 -4.09 5.53 -7.28
CA GLY A 51 -4.29 5.82 -8.70
C GLY A 51 -4.44 7.31 -8.94
N ASN A 52 -4.12 7.76 -10.14
CA ASN A 52 -4.24 9.17 -10.53
C ASN A 52 -5.64 9.48 -11.07
N ALA A 53 -6.07 10.72 -10.92
CA ALA A 53 -7.12 11.31 -11.73
C ALA A 53 -6.55 12.02 -12.97
N ILE A 54 -7.41 12.43 -13.91
CA ILE A 54 -7.00 13.05 -15.17
C ILE A 54 -7.44 14.51 -15.26
N LEU A 55 -8.74 14.80 -15.45
CA LEU A 55 -9.21 16.16 -15.67
C LEU A 55 -9.98 16.70 -14.47
N VAL A 56 -11.00 15.96 -14.03
CA VAL A 56 -11.76 16.30 -12.82
C VAL A 56 -11.84 15.10 -11.90
N GLY A 57 -11.31 15.27 -10.70
CA GLY A 57 -11.30 14.25 -9.64
C GLY A 57 -10.00 14.26 -8.86
N ASP A 58 -10.06 13.78 -7.62
CA ASP A 58 -8.90 13.69 -6.74
C ASP A 58 -8.06 12.45 -7.05
N GLY A 59 -6.77 12.50 -6.73
CA GLY A 59 -5.92 11.33 -6.71
C GLY A 59 -6.29 10.40 -5.56
N GLY A 60 -6.09 9.10 -5.75
CA GLY A 60 -6.31 8.11 -4.70
C GLY A 60 -5.21 8.16 -3.64
N ASN A 61 -5.55 7.85 -2.39
CA ASN A 61 -4.55 7.73 -1.32
C ASN A 61 -3.67 6.48 -1.50
N GLY A 62 -2.41 6.57 -1.10
CA GLY A 62 -1.52 5.42 -1.01
C GLY A 62 -1.91 4.49 0.14
N GLY A 63 -1.68 3.19 -0.05
CA GLY A 63 -1.90 2.18 0.97
C GLY A 63 -0.81 2.19 2.04
N ASN A 64 -1.16 1.77 3.25
CA ASN A 64 -0.20 1.64 4.34
C ASN A 64 0.74 0.44 4.11
N GLY A 65 1.95 0.51 4.63
CA GLY A 65 2.84 -0.64 4.76
C GLY A 65 2.33 -1.63 5.80
N GLY A 66 2.57 -2.92 5.57
CA GLY A 66 2.28 -3.97 6.53
C GLY A 66 3.27 -3.95 7.71
N LYS A 67 2.81 -4.33 8.88
CA LYS A 67 3.60 -4.41 10.11
C LYS A 67 4.42 -5.70 10.16
N ALA A 68 5.66 -5.62 10.60
CA ALA A 68 6.50 -6.77 10.89
C ALA A 68 7.73 -6.39 11.72
N ALA A 69 8.70 -7.30 11.86
CA ALA A 69 10.03 -6.96 12.40
C ALA A 69 10.69 -5.83 11.58
N THR A 70 10.49 -5.85 10.26
CA THR A 70 10.74 -4.70 9.37
C THR A 70 9.44 -4.32 8.67
N ASN A 71 8.88 -3.16 9.00
CA ASN A 71 7.64 -2.71 8.36
C ASN A 71 7.82 -2.52 6.84
N GLY A 72 6.72 -2.76 6.12
CA GLY A 72 6.62 -2.43 4.72
C GLY A 72 6.60 -0.93 4.51
N LYS A 73 7.04 -0.48 3.33
CA LYS A 73 6.97 0.93 2.96
C LYS A 73 5.52 1.34 2.69
N ALA A 74 5.18 2.58 3.04
CA ALA A 74 3.98 3.24 2.54
C ALA A 74 3.94 3.37 1.00
N GLY A 75 2.75 3.19 0.44
CA GLY A 75 2.43 3.57 -0.93
C GLY A 75 2.30 5.09 -1.08
N THR A 76 2.63 5.61 -2.25
CA THR A 76 2.44 7.05 -2.54
C THR A 76 0.98 7.34 -2.87
N GLY A 77 0.51 8.54 -2.56
CA GLY A 77 -0.74 9.04 -3.12
C GLY A 77 -0.64 9.23 -4.64
N GLY A 78 -1.76 9.15 -5.32
CA GLY A 78 -1.88 9.47 -6.74
C GLY A 78 -2.10 10.97 -6.94
N THR A 79 -1.80 11.47 -8.13
CA THR A 79 -2.01 12.87 -8.50
C THR A 79 -3.48 13.14 -8.80
N GLY A 80 -3.98 14.30 -8.38
CA GLY A 80 -5.29 14.82 -8.76
C GLY A 80 -5.36 15.23 -10.23
N GLY A 81 -6.58 15.40 -10.74
CA GLY A 81 -6.79 16.01 -12.05
C GLY A 81 -6.53 17.51 -12.02
N LEU A 82 -6.67 18.17 -13.17
CA LEU A 82 -6.57 19.65 -13.25
C LEU A 82 -7.47 20.34 -12.22
N VAL A 83 -8.66 19.79 -11.99
CA VAL A 83 -9.55 20.16 -10.89
C VAL A 83 -9.69 18.95 -9.97
N GLY A 84 -8.80 18.88 -8.98
CA GLY A 84 -8.78 17.86 -7.94
C GLY A 84 -7.53 17.96 -7.08
N ALA A 85 -7.58 17.42 -5.87
CA ALA A 85 -6.45 17.34 -4.97
C ALA A 85 -5.62 16.07 -5.22
N ASP A 86 -4.33 16.12 -4.88
CA ASP A 86 -3.50 14.93 -4.79
C ASP A 86 -3.94 14.05 -3.62
N GLY A 87 -3.80 12.74 -3.81
CA GLY A 87 -3.96 11.76 -2.75
C GLY A 87 -2.83 11.84 -1.72
N LEU A 88 -3.14 11.46 -0.50
CA LEU A 88 -2.16 11.37 0.59
C LEU A 88 -1.33 10.09 0.46
N ASN A 89 -0.08 10.16 0.90
CA ASN A 89 0.74 8.96 1.07
C ASN A 89 0.19 8.08 2.22
N GLY A 90 0.39 6.78 2.12
CA GLY A 90 0.11 5.85 3.21
C GLY A 90 1.09 6.03 4.38
N LEU A 91 0.80 5.33 5.47
CA LEU A 91 1.68 5.22 6.62
C LEU A 91 2.52 3.94 6.53
N ALA A 92 3.75 3.99 7.05
CA ALA A 92 4.61 2.82 7.22
C ALA A 92 4.47 2.23 8.63
#